data_AF-A0A0N0VDX5-F1
#
_entry.id   AF-A0A0N0VDX5-F1
#
_cell.length_a   1.000
_cell.length_b   1.000
_cell.length_c   1.000
_cell.angle_alpha   90.00
_cell.angle_beta   90.00
_cell.angle_gamma   90.00
#
_symmetry.space_group_name_H-M   'P 1'
#
loop_
_entity.id
_entity.type
_entity.pdbx_description
1 polymer ?
#
loop_
_entity_poly.entity_id
_entity_poly.type
_entity_poly.pdbx_seq_one_letter_code
_entity_poly.pdbx_strand_id
1 'polypeptide(L)'
;MHLRRSLYEGYKTAHNKLFSVKNTSDFQATGRLTPKEFVEAGDELIQKNPVWQWVGGPDHVQDYLPDDKKCLVYRGAPCAERAPVAQTDAPVETVDEDGFVVTEAPKAALPTTAVEEEKVLNWDDEDSASDDEDVVTTTPDSSSNLRVYDVYIVYDKYYETPRMYLVGYASDHVTPLTTDQMKQDVYCSNYGKTVTIDPHPVLSIPCISIHPCRHAETMCSLMCRMQQYYENEKGEEARRNPFIFPAHLALLLFLKFISTVLPTIQYDISSGFDLI
;
A
#
# COMPACT_ATOMS: atom_id res chain seq x y z
N MET A 1 22.21 -15.87 0.27
CA MET A 1 21.48 -14.68 0.77
C MET A 1 21.06 -14.80 2.25
N HIS A 2 20.72 -15.99 2.76
CA HIS A 2 20.29 -16.18 4.16
C HIS A 2 21.29 -15.76 5.25
N LEU A 3 22.60 -16.01 5.07
CA LEU A 3 23.60 -15.68 6.09
C LEU A 3 23.75 -14.16 6.32
N ARG A 4 23.80 -13.37 5.26
CA ARG A 4 23.88 -11.90 5.36
C ARG A 4 22.64 -11.31 6.03
N ARG A 5 21.45 -11.84 5.73
CA ARG A 5 20.19 -11.42 6.35
C ARG A 5 20.16 -11.77 7.84
N SER A 6 20.54 -13.00 8.20
CA SER A 6 20.59 -13.43 9.59
C SER A 6 21.57 -12.59 10.43
N LEU A 7 22.73 -12.23 9.86
CA LEU A 7 23.69 -11.33 10.50
C LEU A 7 23.12 -9.91 10.65
N TYR A 8 22.44 -9.41 9.62
CA TYR A 8 21.81 -8.11 9.63
C TYR A 8 20.68 -8.01 10.67
N GLU A 9 19.79 -9.00 10.75
CA GLU A 9 18.73 -9.04 11.77
C GLU A 9 19.29 -9.19 13.19
N GLY A 10 20.38 -9.96 13.34
CA GLY A 10 21.11 -10.06 14.60
C GLY A 10 21.70 -8.71 15.03
N TYR A 11 22.35 -8.01 14.11
CA TYR A 11 22.88 -6.66 14.34
C TYR A 11 21.76 -5.67 14.67
N LYS A 12 20.68 -5.66 13.90
CA LYS A 12 19.51 -4.81 14.09
C LYS A 12 18.89 -5.02 15.47
N THR A 13 18.73 -6.27 15.88
CA THR A 13 18.21 -6.62 17.21
C THR A 13 19.13 -6.11 18.32
N ALA A 14 20.44 -6.26 18.17
CA ALA A 14 21.43 -5.74 19.12
C ALA A 14 21.40 -4.20 19.18
N HIS A 15 21.36 -3.53 18.02
CA HIS A 15 21.23 -2.08 17.91
C HIS A 15 19.97 -1.58 18.61
N ASN A 16 18.82 -2.22 18.35
CA ASN A 16 17.56 -1.85 18.97
C ASN A 16 17.54 -2.04 20.49
N LYS A 17 18.36 -2.95 21.04
CA LYS A 17 18.52 -3.09 22.51
C LYS A 17 19.47 -2.04 23.10
N LEU A 18 20.47 -1.61 22.32
CA LEU A 18 21.51 -0.70 22.79
C LEU A 18 21.11 0.78 22.70
N PHE A 19 20.37 1.15 21.65
CA PHE A 19 19.98 2.52 21.39
C PHE A 19 18.55 2.81 21.88
N SER A 20 18.42 3.90 22.63
CA SER A 20 17.15 4.46 23.09
C SER A 20 16.34 4.98 21.92
N VAL A 21 15.03 5.06 22.10
CA VAL A 21 14.13 5.53 21.05
C VAL A 21 14.19 7.05 20.89
N LYS A 22 13.99 7.51 19.66
CA LYS A 22 13.93 8.91 19.31
C LYS A 22 12.66 9.56 19.86
N ASN A 23 12.83 10.73 20.48
CA ASN A 23 11.74 11.51 21.06
C ASN A 23 11.57 12.90 20.41
N THR A 24 12.50 13.30 19.54
CA THR A 24 12.48 14.60 18.86
C THR A 24 12.01 14.43 17.42
N SER A 25 11.01 15.21 17.02
CA SER A 25 10.50 15.24 15.66
C SER A 25 11.51 15.85 14.69
N ASP A 26 11.81 15.12 13.62
CA ASP A 26 12.55 15.58 12.44
C ASP A 26 11.94 15.00 11.16
N PHE A 27 10.64 14.70 11.21
CA PHE A 27 9.92 14.03 10.14
C PHE A 27 10.03 14.79 8.82
N GLN A 28 9.80 16.10 8.83
CA GLN A 28 9.87 16.95 7.63
C GLN A 28 11.21 16.85 6.89
N ALA A 29 12.32 16.70 7.62
CA ALA A 29 13.67 16.70 7.05
C ALA A 29 14.18 15.31 6.68
N THR A 30 13.71 14.27 7.37
CA THR A 30 14.28 12.92 7.26
C THR A 30 13.31 11.86 6.76
N GLY A 31 12.01 12.14 6.77
CA GLY A 31 10.95 11.15 6.53
C GLY A 31 10.81 10.10 7.64
N ARG A 32 11.46 10.29 8.79
CA ARG A 32 11.45 9.36 9.93
C ARG A 32 10.47 9.81 11.01
N LEU A 33 9.81 8.84 11.64
CA LEU A 33 8.83 9.06 12.69
C LEU A 33 9.38 8.64 14.04
N THR A 34 9.06 9.42 15.07
CA THR A 34 9.14 8.97 16.46
C THR A 34 7.98 8.00 16.76
N PRO A 35 8.06 7.17 17.83
CA PRO A 35 6.94 6.32 18.22
C PRO A 35 5.69 7.11 18.56
N LYS A 36 5.86 8.29 19.17
CA LYS A 36 4.75 9.17 19.52
C LYS A 36 4.03 9.64 18.25
N GLU A 37 4.77 10.11 17.24
CA GLU A 37 4.19 10.52 15.96
C GLU A 37 3.57 9.33 15.22
N PHE A 38 4.16 8.14 15.32
CA PHE A 38 3.56 6.92 14.75
C PHE A 38 2.20 6.60 15.37
N VAL A 39 2.08 6.73 16.71
CA VAL A 39 0.80 6.53 17.41
C VAL A 39 -0.21 7.61 17.02
N GLU A 40 0.19 8.88 17.02
CA GLU A 40 -0.68 10.00 16.60
C GLU A 40 -1.15 9.82 15.15
N ALA A 41 -0.26 9.39 14.25
CA ALA A 41 -0.61 9.13 12.86
C ALA A 41 -1.50 7.91 12.65
N GLY A 42 -1.37 6.90 13.51
CA GLY A 42 -2.29 5.75 13.54
C GLY A 42 -3.67 6.12 14.05
N ASP A 43 -3.76 6.96 15.07
CA ASP A 43 -5.04 7.47 15.58
C ASP A 43 -5.77 8.29 14.49
N GLU A 44 -5.06 9.16 13.79
CA GLU A 44 -5.63 9.91 12.66
C GLU A 44 -6.05 9.00 11.51
N LEU A 45 -5.24 7.98 11.18
CA LEU A 45 -5.58 7.00 10.14
C LEU A 45 -6.90 6.30 10.45
N ILE A 46 -7.11 5.83 11.68
CA ILE A 46 -8.36 5.18 12.09
C ILE A 46 -9.53 6.16 12.06
N GLN A 47 -9.30 7.41 12.49
CA GLN A 47 -10.33 8.44 12.48
C GLN A 47 -10.82 8.75 11.07
N LYS A 48 -9.93 8.78 10.07
CA LYS A 48 -10.29 9.03 8.67
C LYS A 48 -10.80 7.77 7.96
N ASN A 49 -10.21 6.62 8.26
CA ASN A 49 -10.44 5.34 7.58
C ASN A 49 -10.76 4.26 8.62
N PRO A 50 -12.04 4.11 9.04
CA PRO A 50 -12.43 3.24 10.16
C PRO A 50 -12.29 1.73 9.85
N VAL A 51 -11.82 1.36 8.65
CA VAL A 51 -11.41 -0.01 8.30
C VAL A 51 -10.11 -0.42 9.01
N TRP A 52 -9.30 0.57 9.42
CA TRP A 52 -8.08 0.35 10.20
C TRP A 52 -8.40 0.27 11.69
N GLN A 53 -7.68 -0.58 12.41
CA GLN A 53 -7.86 -0.79 13.84
C GLN A 53 -6.51 -1.00 14.53
N TRP A 54 -6.37 -0.50 15.76
CA TRP A 54 -5.24 -0.83 16.61
C TRP A 54 -5.37 -2.25 17.15
N VAL A 55 -4.25 -2.95 17.19
CA VAL A 55 -4.09 -4.28 17.76
C VAL A 55 -2.95 -4.22 18.77
N GLY A 56 -3.25 -4.68 19.97
CA GLY A 56 -2.26 -4.87 21.01
C GLY A 56 -1.35 -6.06 20.73
N GLY A 57 -0.38 -6.27 21.61
CA GLY A 57 0.56 -7.37 21.49
C GLY A 57 1.12 -7.78 22.83
N PRO A 58 1.98 -8.81 22.88
CA PRO A 58 2.65 -9.19 24.12
C PRO A 58 3.48 -8.03 24.68
N ASP A 59 3.45 -7.81 26.00
CA ASP A 59 4.10 -6.68 26.69
C ASP A 59 5.61 -6.56 26.39
N HIS A 60 6.28 -7.67 26.08
CA HIS A 60 7.70 -7.71 25.78
C HIS A 60 8.05 -7.28 24.34
N VAL A 61 7.05 -7.13 23.48
CA VAL A 61 7.20 -6.73 22.09
C VAL A 61 6.96 -5.22 22.00
N GLN A 62 7.96 -4.49 21.50
CA GLN A 62 7.90 -3.04 21.29
C GLN A 62 7.49 -2.28 22.57
N ASP A 63 8.28 -2.42 23.62
CA ASP A 63 8.14 -1.75 24.93
C ASP A 63 8.02 -0.21 24.87
N TYR A 64 8.45 0.39 23.77
CA TYR A 64 8.36 1.82 23.49
C TYR A 64 7.03 2.29 22.90
N LEU A 65 6.08 1.37 22.66
CA LEU A 65 4.71 1.67 22.23
C LEU A 65 3.70 1.24 23.31
N PRO A 66 2.52 1.88 23.39
CA PRO A 66 1.42 1.43 24.26
C PRO A 66 0.99 -0.02 23.98
N ASP A 67 0.57 -0.74 25.01
CA ASP A 67 0.20 -2.18 24.95
C ASP A 67 -1.01 -2.46 24.05
N ASP A 68 -1.91 -1.50 23.92
CA ASP A 68 -3.07 -1.53 23.03
C ASP A 68 -2.77 -1.05 21.59
N LYS A 69 -1.61 -0.42 21.35
CA LYS A 69 -1.24 0.22 20.07
C LYS A 69 0.10 -0.26 19.52
N LYS A 70 0.25 -1.58 19.37
CA LYS A 70 1.49 -2.20 18.85
C LYS A 70 1.49 -2.27 17.32
N CYS A 71 0.33 -2.53 16.73
CA CYS A 71 0.18 -2.72 15.29
C CYS A 71 -1.17 -2.19 14.81
N LEU A 72 -1.20 -1.61 13.61
CA LEU A 72 -2.45 -1.27 12.91
C LEU A 72 -2.80 -2.42 11.96
N VAL A 73 -4.06 -2.85 11.97
CA VAL A 73 -4.57 -3.88 11.06
C VAL A 73 -5.69 -3.32 10.20
N TYR A 74 -5.69 -3.68 8.93
CA TYR A 74 -6.85 -3.64 8.06
C TYR A 74 -7.13 -5.08 7.62
N ARG A 75 -8.28 -5.61 8.05
CA ARG A 75 -8.72 -6.96 7.70
C ARG A 75 -9.62 -6.92 6.49
N GLY A 76 -9.40 -7.82 5.54
CA GLY A 76 -10.31 -7.97 4.41
C GLY A 76 -9.99 -7.12 3.19
N ALA A 77 -8.75 -6.63 3.01
CA ALA A 77 -8.37 -5.82 1.86
C ALA A 77 -8.49 -6.64 0.55
N PRO A 78 -9.36 -6.24 -0.40
CA PRO A 78 -9.57 -7.02 -1.62
C PRO A 78 -8.42 -6.87 -2.61
N CYS A 79 -8.13 -7.96 -3.31
CA CYS A 79 -7.16 -8.05 -4.40
C CYS A 79 -7.84 -8.77 -5.57
N ALA A 80 -8.43 -8.00 -6.48
CA ALA A 80 -9.21 -8.51 -7.61
C ALA A 80 -8.31 -8.97 -8.77
N GLU A 81 -7.15 -8.34 -8.93
CA GLU A 81 -6.25 -8.56 -10.07
C GLU A 81 -4.90 -9.11 -9.61
N ARG A 82 -4.24 -9.87 -10.49
CA ARG A 82 -2.85 -10.29 -10.30
C ARG A 82 -1.91 -9.23 -10.85
N ALA A 83 -0.70 -9.17 -10.30
CA ALA A 83 0.33 -8.35 -10.91
C ALA A 83 0.60 -8.93 -12.33
N PRO A 84 0.58 -8.10 -13.39
CA PRO A 84 0.81 -8.59 -14.74
C PRO A 84 2.16 -9.29 -14.79
N VAL A 85 2.13 -10.55 -15.25
CA VAL A 85 3.34 -11.27 -15.62
C VAL A 85 3.83 -10.60 -16.89
N ALA A 86 4.98 -9.93 -16.86
CA ALA A 86 5.56 -9.30 -18.04
C ALA A 86 5.71 -10.34 -19.17
N GLN A 87 4.72 -10.42 -20.06
CA GLN A 87 4.79 -11.16 -21.31
C GLN A 87 5.32 -10.17 -22.34
N THR A 88 6.61 -10.27 -22.66
CA THR A 88 7.23 -9.77 -23.91
C THR A 88 6.72 -8.44 -24.46
N ASP A 89 6.60 -7.44 -23.61
CA ASP A 89 6.96 -6.05 -23.86
C ASP A 89 7.25 -5.47 -22.49
N ALA A 90 8.48 -5.01 -22.29
CA ALA A 90 8.94 -4.56 -20.99
C ALA A 90 7.96 -3.53 -20.40
N PRO A 91 7.53 -3.66 -19.14
CA PRO A 91 7.01 -2.51 -18.43
C PRO A 91 8.06 -1.41 -18.58
N VAL A 92 7.68 -0.23 -19.03
CA VAL A 92 8.59 0.91 -19.08
C VAL A 92 9.00 1.15 -17.62
N GLU A 93 10.17 0.66 -17.23
CA GLU A 93 10.79 0.99 -15.96
C GLU A 93 11.18 2.47 -16.05
N THR A 94 10.24 3.37 -15.73
CA THR A 94 10.62 4.73 -15.38
C THR A 94 11.24 4.67 -14.00
N VAL A 95 12.56 4.77 -13.98
CA VAL A 95 13.27 5.23 -12.80
C VAL A 95 12.84 6.68 -12.63
N ASP A 96 12.18 7.02 -11.52
CA ASP A 96 11.97 8.43 -11.22
C ASP A 96 13.34 9.13 -11.02
N GLU A 97 13.36 10.46 -11.04
CA GLU A 97 14.59 11.25 -10.90
C GLU A 97 15.41 10.92 -9.63
N ASP A 98 14.81 10.17 -8.68
CA ASP A 98 15.35 9.77 -7.37
C ASP A 98 15.74 8.28 -7.30
N GLY A 99 15.81 7.55 -8.42
CA GLY A 99 16.31 6.17 -8.43
C GLY A 99 15.30 5.13 -7.92
N PHE A 100 14.01 5.46 -7.86
CA PHE A 100 12.94 4.54 -7.47
C PHE A 100 12.25 3.96 -8.70
N VAL A 101 12.00 2.64 -8.69
CA VAL A 101 11.26 1.96 -9.76
C VAL A 101 9.78 2.19 -9.49
N VAL A 102 9.19 3.16 -10.18
CA VAL A 102 7.75 3.32 -10.25
C VAL A 102 7.25 2.41 -11.36
N THR A 103 6.48 1.38 -11.02
CA THR A 103 5.78 0.57 -12.02
C THR A 103 4.50 1.28 -12.39
N GLU A 104 4.53 2.09 -13.45
CA GLU A 104 3.28 2.53 -14.08
C GLU A 104 2.63 1.33 -14.75
N ALA A 105 1.35 1.07 -14.44
CA ALA A 105 0.56 0.12 -15.20
C ALA A 105 0.50 0.62 -16.66
N PRO A 106 0.66 -0.26 -17.67
CA PRO A 106 0.45 0.15 -19.05
C PRO A 106 -0.97 0.71 -19.12
N LYS A 107 -1.09 1.96 -19.57
CA LYS A 107 -2.35 2.60 -19.89
C LYS A 107 -2.94 1.78 -21.03
N ALA A 108 -3.68 0.73 -20.69
CA ALA A 108 -4.42 -0.05 -21.65
C ALA A 108 -5.30 0.95 -22.38
N ALA A 109 -5.00 1.15 -23.67
CA ALA A 109 -5.88 1.88 -24.55
C ALA A 109 -7.26 1.22 -24.39
N LEU A 110 -8.20 1.96 -23.81
CA LEU A 110 -9.60 1.66 -23.94
C LEU A 110 -9.83 1.34 -25.42
N PRO A 111 -10.48 0.21 -25.76
CA PRO A 111 -10.83 -0.03 -27.15
C PRO A 111 -11.65 1.18 -27.61
N THR A 112 -11.17 1.82 -28.67
CA THR A 112 -11.88 2.85 -29.41
C THR A 112 -13.29 2.35 -29.66
N THR A 113 -14.26 2.81 -28.86
CA THR A 113 -15.66 2.76 -29.20
C THR A 113 -15.80 3.65 -30.41
N ALA A 114 -15.82 3.00 -31.59
CA ALA A 114 -16.36 3.61 -32.79
C ALA A 114 -17.75 4.14 -32.40
N VAL A 115 -17.90 5.44 -32.57
CA VAL A 115 -19.19 6.12 -32.50
C VAL A 115 -20.01 5.53 -33.63
N GLU A 116 -20.90 4.58 -33.32
CA GLU A 116 -22.00 4.24 -34.22
C GLU A 116 -23.16 5.18 -33.89
N GLU A 117 -23.67 5.78 -34.96
CA GLU A 117 -24.55 6.93 -35.00
C GLU A 117 -25.86 6.72 -34.23
N GLU A 118 -26.37 7.81 -33.65
CA GLU A 118 -27.75 7.91 -33.15
C GLU A 118 -28.74 7.48 -34.24
N LYS A 119 -29.23 6.24 -34.16
CA LYS A 119 -30.42 5.83 -34.90
C LYS A 119 -31.63 6.12 -34.03
N VAL A 120 -32.22 7.27 -34.31
CA VAL A 120 -33.54 7.72 -33.86
C VAL A 120 -34.53 6.55 -33.86
N LEU A 121 -35.14 6.32 -32.70
CA LEU A 121 -36.25 5.40 -32.50
C LEU A 121 -37.42 5.82 -33.41
N ASN A 122 -37.67 5.07 -34.49
CA ASN A 122 -38.91 5.19 -35.25
C ASN A 122 -39.96 4.27 -34.60
N TRP A 123 -40.94 4.87 -33.95
CA TRP A 123 -42.15 4.23 -33.47
C TRP A 123 -43.13 4.13 -34.64
N ASP A 124 -43.08 3.03 -35.40
CA ASP A 124 -44.23 2.51 -36.17
C ASP A 124 -43.92 1.12 -36.74
N ASP A 125 -44.98 0.29 -36.79
CA ASP A 125 -45.17 -1.02 -37.44
C ASP A 125 -44.90 -2.33 -36.66
N GLU A 126 -45.99 -2.79 -36.03
CA GLU A 126 -46.64 -4.13 -36.04
C GLU A 126 -45.83 -5.45 -36.14
N ASP A 127 -46.15 -6.33 -35.17
CA ASP A 127 -46.34 -7.79 -35.24
C ASP A 127 -45.25 -8.72 -35.81
N SER A 128 -44.64 -9.51 -34.91
CA SER A 128 -44.69 -10.99 -35.02
C SER A 128 -44.11 -11.64 -33.75
N ALA A 129 -44.93 -12.46 -33.10
CA ALA A 129 -44.53 -13.34 -32.01
C ALA A 129 -43.60 -14.46 -32.51
N SER A 130 -42.54 -14.75 -31.76
CA SER A 130 -41.93 -16.08 -31.71
C SER A 130 -41.28 -16.29 -30.35
N ASP A 131 -41.82 -17.26 -29.60
CA ASP A 131 -41.18 -17.95 -28.48
C ASP A 131 -39.74 -18.32 -28.84
N ASP A 132 -38.79 -18.02 -27.96
CA ASP A 132 -37.65 -18.90 -27.73
C ASP A 132 -37.14 -18.71 -26.30
N GLU A 133 -36.84 -19.84 -25.69
CA GLU A 133 -36.67 -20.04 -24.26
C GLU A 133 -35.45 -19.32 -23.66
N ASP A 134 -35.63 -18.83 -22.43
CA ASP A 134 -34.63 -18.16 -21.61
C ASP A 134 -33.51 -19.15 -21.21
N VAL A 135 -32.51 -19.32 -22.09
CA VAL A 135 -31.21 -19.90 -21.72
C VAL A 135 -30.50 -18.86 -20.86
N VAL A 136 -30.64 -19.02 -19.54
CA VAL A 136 -29.75 -18.41 -18.55
C VAL A 136 -28.33 -18.88 -18.86
N THR A 137 -27.59 -18.04 -19.59
CA THR A 137 -26.16 -18.23 -19.78
C THR A 137 -25.49 -17.83 -18.47
N THR A 138 -25.34 -18.80 -17.56
CA THR A 138 -24.46 -18.66 -16.41
C THR A 138 -23.04 -18.45 -16.93
N THR A 139 -22.54 -17.22 -16.89
CA THR A 139 -21.12 -16.94 -17.07
C THR A 139 -20.35 -17.64 -15.95
N PRO A 140 -19.29 -18.40 -16.25
CA PRO A 140 -18.52 -19.08 -15.21
C PRO A 140 -17.60 -18.08 -14.48
N ASP A 141 -17.73 -18.04 -13.16
CA ASP A 141 -16.66 -17.80 -12.18
C ASP A 141 -15.76 -16.55 -12.28
N SER A 142 -16.33 -15.35 -12.16
CA SER A 142 -15.55 -14.16 -11.75
C SER A 142 -15.16 -14.16 -10.26
N SER A 143 -15.62 -15.14 -9.46
CA SER A 143 -15.36 -15.29 -8.02
C SER A 143 -14.07 -16.07 -7.69
N SER A 144 -13.49 -16.77 -8.65
CA SER A 144 -12.34 -17.67 -8.44
C SER A 144 -10.98 -16.95 -8.32
N ASN A 145 -10.93 -15.66 -8.68
CA ASN A 145 -9.68 -14.87 -8.70
C ASN A 145 -9.58 -13.85 -7.56
N LEU A 146 -10.65 -13.59 -6.81
CA LEU A 146 -10.61 -12.65 -5.71
C LEU A 146 -9.77 -13.21 -4.56
N ARG A 147 -8.75 -12.47 -4.14
CA ARG A 147 -7.98 -12.73 -2.93
C ARG A 147 -8.25 -11.64 -1.92
N VAL A 148 -8.07 -11.98 -0.66
CA VAL A 148 -8.32 -11.08 0.46
C VAL A 148 -7.07 -11.02 1.30
N TYR A 149 -6.66 -9.83 1.72
CA TYR A 149 -5.44 -9.62 2.49
C TYR A 149 -5.75 -8.99 3.84
N ASP A 150 -5.12 -9.51 4.89
CA ASP A 150 -4.95 -8.78 6.13
C ASP A 150 -3.65 -7.99 6.05
N VAL A 151 -3.77 -6.68 6.15
CA VAL A 151 -2.67 -5.72 6.06
C VAL A 151 -2.31 -5.25 7.45
N TYR A 152 -1.04 -5.33 7.81
CA TYR A 152 -0.52 -4.93 9.10
C TYR A 152 0.54 -3.85 8.92
N ILE A 153 0.46 -2.77 9.71
CA ILE A 153 1.50 -1.74 9.80
C ILE A 153 2.10 -1.78 11.19
N VAL A 154 3.42 -1.87 11.25
CA VAL A 154 4.21 -1.92 12.48
C VAL A 154 5.31 -0.87 12.43
N TYR A 155 5.63 -0.26 13.57
CA TYR A 155 6.77 0.63 13.67
C TYR A 155 8.11 -0.11 13.73
N ASP A 156 8.99 0.14 12.76
CA ASP A 156 10.36 -0.37 12.75
C ASP A 156 11.30 0.58 13.49
N LYS A 157 11.74 0.18 14.70
CA LYS A 157 12.64 0.99 15.54
C LYS A 157 14.00 1.29 14.88
N TYR A 158 14.51 0.42 14.03
CA TYR A 158 15.85 0.61 13.46
C TYR A 158 15.84 1.67 12.36
N TYR A 159 14.81 1.64 11.52
CA TYR A 159 14.65 2.60 10.43
C TYR A 159 13.85 3.84 10.82
N GLU A 160 13.17 3.78 11.97
CA GLU A 160 12.29 4.84 12.48
C GLU A 160 11.15 5.13 11.48
N THR A 161 10.61 4.09 10.84
CA THR A 161 9.59 4.19 9.78
C THR A 161 8.51 3.11 9.94
N PRO A 162 7.32 3.33 9.39
CA PRO A 162 6.30 2.29 9.31
C PRO A 162 6.76 1.18 8.36
N ARG A 163 6.46 -0.06 8.73
CA ARG A 163 6.74 -1.26 7.95
C ARG A 163 5.45 -2.04 7.74
N MET A 164 5.20 -2.45 6.51
CA MET A 164 3.98 -3.18 6.15
C MET A 164 4.23 -4.69 6.06
N TYR A 165 3.25 -5.45 6.53
CA TYR A 165 3.17 -6.90 6.44
C TYR A 165 1.81 -7.30 5.86
N LEU A 166 1.78 -8.36 5.05
CA LEU A 166 0.62 -8.83 4.32
C LEU A 166 0.43 -10.32 4.53
N VAL A 167 -0.79 -10.70 4.90
CA VAL A 167 -1.23 -12.09 5.02
C VAL A 167 -2.39 -12.30 4.06
N GLY A 168 -2.18 -13.13 3.05
CA GLY A 168 -3.18 -13.39 2.02
C GLY A 168 -4.07 -14.58 2.35
N TYR A 169 -5.33 -14.48 1.96
CA TYR A 169 -6.37 -15.48 2.06
C TYR A 169 -7.08 -15.64 0.71
N ALA A 170 -7.73 -16.80 0.51
CA ALA A 170 -8.66 -16.99 -0.59
C ALA A 170 -9.90 -16.08 -0.43
N SER A 171 -10.83 -16.15 -1.37
CA SER A 171 -12.07 -15.35 -1.37
C SER A 171 -12.95 -15.55 -0.12
N ASP A 172 -12.74 -16.65 0.61
CA ASP A 172 -13.45 -16.98 1.84
C ASP A 172 -12.91 -16.24 3.09
N HIS A 173 -11.76 -15.55 3.00
CA HIS A 173 -11.04 -14.94 4.13
C HIS A 173 -10.71 -15.91 5.27
N VAL A 174 -10.68 -17.22 4.98
CA VAL A 174 -10.40 -18.29 5.96
C VAL A 174 -9.21 -19.13 5.53
N THR A 175 -9.13 -19.45 4.24
CA THR A 175 -8.08 -20.31 3.70
C THR A 175 -6.82 -19.48 3.43
N PRO A 176 -5.70 -19.68 4.16
CA PRO A 176 -4.48 -18.91 3.96
C PRO A 176 -3.82 -19.26 2.62
N LEU A 177 -3.32 -18.24 1.93
CA LEU A 177 -2.58 -18.41 0.68
C LEU A 177 -1.15 -18.86 0.95
N THR A 178 -0.59 -19.62 -0.01
CA THR A 178 0.83 -19.94 0.01
C THR A 178 1.67 -18.71 -0.35
N THR A 179 2.92 -18.71 0.09
CA THR A 179 3.89 -17.67 -0.26
C THR A 179 3.99 -17.44 -1.76
N ASP A 180 3.97 -18.50 -2.57
CA ASP A 180 4.10 -18.38 -4.02
C ASP A 180 2.81 -17.86 -4.68
N GLN A 181 1.64 -18.15 -4.11
CA GLN A 181 0.40 -17.51 -4.52
C GLN A 181 0.45 -16.01 -4.22
N MET A 182 0.77 -15.62 -2.98
CA MET A 182 0.81 -14.20 -2.62
C MET A 182 1.82 -13.40 -3.44
N LYS A 183 2.94 -14.02 -3.83
CA LYS A 183 3.89 -13.41 -4.76
C LYS A 183 3.18 -12.99 -6.05
N GLN A 184 2.28 -13.78 -6.63
CA GLN A 184 1.60 -13.44 -7.90
C GLN A 184 0.83 -12.12 -7.86
N ASP A 185 0.51 -11.60 -6.68
CA ASP A 185 -0.16 -10.31 -6.50
C ASP A 185 0.84 -9.13 -6.44
N VAL A 186 2.15 -9.40 -6.44
CA VAL A 186 3.25 -8.43 -6.36
C VAL A 186 4.03 -8.43 -7.67
N TYR A 187 4.41 -7.26 -8.18
CA TYR A 187 5.25 -7.17 -9.38
C TYR A 187 6.58 -7.89 -9.21
N CYS A 188 7.00 -8.58 -10.29
CA CYS A 188 8.24 -9.34 -10.27
C CYS A 188 9.51 -8.49 -10.06
N SER A 189 9.49 -7.25 -10.54
CA SER A 189 10.57 -6.27 -10.37
C SER A 189 10.81 -5.88 -8.91
N ASN A 190 9.80 -6.02 -8.05
CA ASN A 190 9.82 -5.66 -6.64
C ASN A 190 10.33 -6.79 -5.74
N TYR A 191 10.37 -8.04 -6.22
CA TYR A 191 10.86 -9.17 -5.43
C TYR A 191 12.35 -9.03 -5.10
N GLY A 192 12.70 -9.28 -3.84
CA GLY A 192 14.09 -9.28 -3.39
C GLY A 192 14.73 -7.91 -3.32
N LYS A 193 14.09 -6.87 -3.88
CA LYS A 193 14.46 -5.46 -3.71
C LYS A 193 13.70 -4.84 -2.54
N THR A 194 12.37 -4.83 -2.64
CA THR A 194 11.48 -4.21 -1.65
C THR A 194 10.63 -5.24 -0.93
N VAL A 195 10.25 -6.34 -1.59
CA VAL A 195 9.38 -7.36 -1.01
C VAL A 195 10.17 -8.59 -0.56
N THR A 196 9.96 -9.00 0.69
CA THR A 196 10.64 -10.12 1.36
C THR A 196 9.64 -10.96 2.15
N ILE A 197 10.06 -12.13 2.64
CA ILE A 197 9.25 -12.98 3.53
C ILE A 197 9.87 -12.89 4.91
N ASP A 198 9.15 -12.31 5.87
CA ASP A 198 9.60 -12.11 7.25
C ASP A 198 8.52 -12.54 8.24
N PRO A 199 8.92 -13.02 9.43
CA PRO A 199 7.97 -13.25 10.51
C PRO A 199 7.41 -11.90 10.98
N HIS A 200 6.10 -11.83 11.16
CA HIS A 200 5.46 -10.66 11.74
C HIS A 200 5.94 -10.47 13.20
N PRO A 201 6.33 -9.27 13.64
CA PRO A 201 6.92 -9.04 14.96
C PRO A 201 5.98 -9.37 16.14
N VAL A 202 4.68 -9.10 15.99
CA VAL A 202 3.65 -9.45 16.99
C VAL A 202 3.12 -10.89 16.82
N LEU A 203 2.70 -11.28 15.61
CA LEU A 203 2.06 -12.57 15.35
C LEU A 203 3.03 -13.76 15.19
N SER A 204 4.33 -13.50 14.95
CA SER A 204 5.37 -14.51 14.69
C SER A 204 5.10 -15.47 13.51
N ILE A 205 4.14 -15.15 12.63
CA ILE A 205 3.83 -15.92 11.42
C ILE A 205 4.65 -15.41 10.22
N PRO A 206 5.15 -16.29 9.33
CA PRO A 206 5.82 -15.87 8.11
C PRO A 206 4.81 -15.20 7.18
N CYS A 207 5.09 -13.97 6.77
CA CYS A 207 4.22 -13.18 5.91
C CYS A 207 5.04 -12.38 4.90
N ILE A 208 4.37 -11.84 3.88
CA ILE A 208 5.01 -10.92 2.96
C ILE A 208 5.29 -9.62 3.71
N SER A 209 6.51 -9.11 3.63
CA SER A 209 6.93 -7.86 4.26
C SER A 209 7.61 -6.94 3.26
N ILE A 210 7.21 -5.68 3.29
CA ILE A 210 7.83 -4.60 2.51
C ILE A 210 8.98 -4.03 3.35
N HIS A 211 10.20 -4.12 2.84
CA HIS A 211 11.41 -3.80 3.59
C HIS A 211 11.60 -2.27 3.72
N PRO A 212 11.79 -1.74 4.94
CA PRO A 212 11.68 -0.31 5.22
C PRO A 212 12.92 0.54 4.86
N CYS A 213 13.96 -0.04 4.27
CA CYS A 213 15.25 0.63 4.08
C CYS A 213 15.20 1.92 3.25
N ARG A 214 14.26 2.03 2.32
CA ARG A 214 14.06 3.22 1.49
C ARG A 214 12.83 4.04 1.88
N HIS A 215 12.07 3.63 2.89
CA HIS A 215 10.82 4.31 3.25
C HIS A 215 11.08 5.78 3.66
N ALA A 216 12.10 6.04 4.47
CA ALA A 216 12.43 7.39 4.91
C ALA A 216 12.78 8.31 3.72
N GLU A 217 13.61 7.81 2.80
CA GLU A 217 13.99 8.51 1.57
C GLU A 217 12.75 8.83 0.72
N THR A 218 11.90 7.84 0.45
CA THR A 218 10.71 8.04 -0.38
C THR A 218 9.69 8.98 0.26
N MET A 219 9.47 8.87 1.57
CA MET A 219 8.59 9.79 2.32
C MET A 219 9.11 11.23 2.22
N CYS A 220 10.42 11.42 2.37
CA CYS A 220 11.06 12.71 2.21
C CYS A 220 10.87 13.26 0.78
N SER A 221 11.12 12.46 -0.25
CA SER A 221 10.93 12.87 -1.65
C SER A 221 9.48 13.27 -1.95
N LEU A 222 8.50 12.52 -1.44
CA LEU A 222 7.08 12.88 -1.59
C LEU A 222 6.76 14.21 -0.92
N MET A 223 7.25 14.46 0.30
CA MET A 223 7.06 15.75 0.97
C MET A 223 7.75 16.90 0.23
N CYS A 224 8.95 16.68 -0.31
CA CYS A 224 9.66 17.65 -1.15
C CYS A 224 8.84 18.01 -2.39
N ARG A 225 8.23 17.02 -3.07
CA ARG A 225 7.34 17.26 -4.22
C ARG A 225 6.12 18.08 -3.78
N MET A 226 5.46 17.73 -2.68
CA MET A 226 4.33 18.50 -2.15
C MET A 226 4.71 19.96 -1.84
N GLN A 227 5.89 20.17 -1.27
CA GLN A 227 6.42 21.50 -1.00
C GLN A 227 6.62 22.30 -2.29
N GLN A 228 7.20 21.69 -3.33
CA GLN A 228 7.38 22.34 -4.64
C GLN A 228 6.04 22.73 -5.27
N TYR A 229 5.03 21.86 -5.23
CA TYR A 229 3.69 22.19 -5.72
C TYR A 229 3.08 23.36 -4.96
N TYR A 230 3.16 23.35 -3.63
CA TYR A 230 2.68 24.45 -2.78
C TYR A 230 3.38 25.78 -3.09
N GLU A 231 4.69 25.75 -3.31
CA GLU A 231 5.49 26.93 -3.68
C GLU A 231 5.11 27.46 -5.07
N ASN A 232 4.84 26.57 -6.03
CA ASN A 232 4.43 26.94 -7.38
C ASN A 232 3.02 27.57 -7.42
N GLU A 233 2.07 27.06 -6.62
CA GLU A 233 0.71 27.60 -6.56
C GLU A 233 0.62 28.93 -5.81
N LYS A 234 1.32 29.05 -4.68
CA LYS A 234 1.19 30.22 -3.78
C LYS A 234 2.26 31.30 -3.99
N GLY A 235 3.28 31.04 -4.79
CA GLY A 235 4.30 32.01 -5.17
C GLY A 235 4.92 32.72 -3.96
N GLU A 236 4.73 34.04 -3.87
CA GLU A 236 5.30 34.86 -2.78
C GLU A 236 4.73 34.54 -1.39
N GLU A 237 3.52 34.00 -1.27
CA GLU A 237 2.93 33.63 0.03
C GLU A 237 3.64 32.42 0.66
N ALA A 238 4.21 31.53 -0.15
CA ALA A 238 4.97 30.39 0.33
C ALA A 238 6.25 30.80 1.08
N ARG A 239 6.80 31.99 0.77
CA ARG A 239 7.94 32.55 1.52
C ARG A 239 7.56 33.03 2.92
N ARG A 240 6.30 33.44 3.12
CA ARG A 240 5.80 33.90 4.43
C ARG A 240 5.39 32.72 5.31
N ASN A 241 4.75 31.72 4.71
CA ASN A 241 4.29 30.51 5.39
C ASN A 241 4.86 29.29 4.66
N PRO A 242 6.04 28.77 5.07
CA PRO A 242 6.64 27.61 4.44
C PRO A 242 5.73 26.39 4.61
N PHE A 243 5.76 25.51 3.62
CA PHE A 243 5.05 24.24 3.69
C PHE A 243 5.63 23.38 4.81
N ILE A 244 4.76 22.94 5.72
CA ILE A 244 5.09 21.98 6.77
C ILE A 244 4.06 20.87 6.69
N PHE A 245 4.53 19.65 6.45
CA PHE A 245 3.66 18.49 6.42
C PHE A 245 3.33 18.06 7.86
N PRO A 246 2.04 17.92 8.22
CA PRO A 246 1.66 17.47 9.55
C PRO A 246 2.02 15.99 9.79
N ALA A 247 2.86 15.69 10.79
CA ALA A 247 3.33 14.32 11.05
C ALA A 247 2.21 13.31 11.35
N HIS A 248 1.07 13.76 11.91
CA HIS A 248 -0.11 12.90 12.14
C HIS A 248 -0.76 12.40 10.83
N LEU A 249 -0.40 12.94 9.66
CA LEU A 249 -0.86 12.45 8.36
C LEU A 249 0.15 11.50 7.69
N ALA A 250 1.26 11.18 8.36
CA ALA A 250 2.36 10.42 7.76
C ALA A 250 1.94 9.01 7.32
N LEU A 251 1.02 8.35 8.03
CA LEU A 251 0.57 7.01 7.62
C LEU A 251 -0.31 7.03 6.36
N LEU A 252 -1.06 8.11 6.12
CA LEU A 252 -1.81 8.27 4.87
C LEU A 252 -0.86 8.46 3.69
N LEU A 253 0.17 9.28 3.86
CA LEU A 253 1.24 9.46 2.87
C LEU A 253 1.97 8.13 2.62
N PHE A 254 2.25 7.36 3.67
CA PHE A 254 2.83 6.04 3.58
C PHE A 254 1.94 5.04 2.82
N LEU A 255 0.63 5.02 3.08
CA LEU A 255 -0.32 4.17 2.33
C LEU A 255 -0.38 4.54 0.85
N LYS A 256 -0.33 5.84 0.53
CA LYS A 256 -0.23 6.29 -0.86
C LYS A 256 1.06 5.78 -1.52
N PHE A 257 2.19 5.88 -0.82
CA PHE A 257 3.45 5.26 -1.28
C PHE A 257 3.30 3.76 -1.50
N ILE A 258 2.73 3.01 -0.56
CA ILE A 258 2.58 1.56 -0.74
C ILE A 258 1.65 1.20 -1.90
N SER A 259 0.61 2.00 -2.15
CA SER A 259 -0.28 1.78 -3.29
C SER A 259 0.43 1.84 -4.64
N THR A 260 1.58 2.52 -4.75
CA THR A 260 2.40 2.52 -5.98
C THR A 260 3.30 1.28 -6.07
N VAL A 261 3.70 0.69 -4.94
CA VAL A 261 4.52 -0.53 -4.88
C VAL A 261 3.68 -1.77 -5.13
N LEU A 262 2.44 -1.77 -4.63
CA LEU A 262 1.50 -2.89 -4.64
C LEU A 262 0.09 -2.45 -5.08
N PRO A 263 -0.12 -2.05 -6.35
CA PRO A 263 -1.39 -1.47 -6.80
C PRO A 263 -2.54 -2.47 -6.91
N THR A 264 -2.24 -3.76 -6.88
CA THR A 264 -3.23 -4.85 -6.98
C THR A 264 -4.10 -4.98 -5.72
N ILE A 265 -3.60 -4.53 -4.57
CA ILE A 265 -4.27 -4.61 -3.27
C ILE A 265 -4.88 -3.25 -2.94
N GLN A 266 -6.16 -3.25 -2.53
CA GLN A 266 -6.86 -2.02 -2.17
C GLN A 266 -6.71 -1.70 -0.68
N TYR A 267 -5.99 -0.63 -0.35
CA TYR A 267 -5.70 -0.22 1.02
C TYR A 267 -6.70 0.80 1.62
N ASP A 268 -7.81 1.05 0.92
CA ASP A 268 -8.84 2.06 1.25
C ASP A 268 -8.25 3.41 1.68
N ILE A 269 -7.95 4.27 0.69
CA ILE A 269 -7.47 5.65 0.88
C ILE A 269 -8.63 6.64 0.62
N SER A 270 -9.86 6.28 1.04
CA SER A 270 -11.12 6.96 0.66
C SER A 270 -11.27 8.43 1.07
N SER A 271 -10.42 8.97 1.95
CA SER A 271 -10.55 10.34 2.42
C SER A 271 -9.59 11.28 1.68
N GLY A 272 -10.00 11.78 0.51
CA GLY A 272 -9.67 13.12 -0.04
C GLY A 272 -8.22 13.62 0.08
N PHE A 273 -7.24 12.72 0.15
CA PHE A 273 -5.82 13.05 0.20
C PHE A 273 -5.31 13.03 -1.23
N ASP A 274 -5.82 13.97 -2.03
CA ASP A 274 -5.26 14.28 -3.32
C ASP A 274 -3.89 14.92 -3.06
N LEU A 275 -2.86 14.08 -3.11
CA LEU A 275 -1.53 14.56 -3.45
C LEU A 275 -1.63 15.02 -4.91
N ILE A 276 -1.93 16.31 -5.07
CA ILE A 276 -2.12 17.04 -6.34
C ILE A 276 -3.57 16.97 -6.85
#